data_AF-A0A0G1DDP8-F1
#
_entry.id   AF-A0A0G1DDP8-F1
#
_cell.length_a   1.000
_cell.length_b   1.000
_cell.length_c   1.000
_cell.angle_alpha   90.00
_cell.angle_beta   90.00
_cell.angle_gamma   90.00
#
_symmetry.space_group_name_H-M   'P 1'
#
loop_
_entity.id
_entity.type
_entity.pdbx_description
1 polymer ?
#
loop_
_entity_poly.entity_id
_entity_poly.type
_entity_poly.pdbx_seq_one_letter_code
_entity_poly.pdbx_strand_id
1 'polypeptide(L)'
;MNEWSAKKKIWISLTVFLIAVIVLTSFCFILLEKVRQDGQTMVLKKQEAENFFANWKNIESLRKDYENSFQTFRKEPSLLTEETQLNFIKSLEDIAAQTGVRQNIQILGKKTVPASAKTGQPAKKDEPLNLKISLWSGFENFLRYLICLENNPFYNDVALIEINRMDEAGTIDLKDISASFGAGDINAVLNVSVYQK
;
A
#
# COMPACT_ATOMS: atom_id res chain seq x y z
N MET A 1 42.69 -7.41 -85.95
CA MET A 1 41.35 -6.75 -85.94
C MET A 1 40.31 -7.84 -85.99
N ASN A 2 39.57 -8.08 -84.91
CA ASN A 2 38.67 -9.23 -84.79
C ASN A 2 37.31 -8.92 -85.42
N GLU A 3 37.06 -9.42 -86.63
CA GLU A 3 35.73 -9.37 -87.27
C GLU A 3 34.79 -10.39 -86.62
N TRP A 4 34.16 -9.99 -85.52
CA TRP A 4 33.06 -10.77 -84.96
C TRP A 4 31.82 -10.61 -85.85
N SER A 5 31.37 -11.72 -86.43
CA SER A 5 30.11 -11.84 -87.18
C SER A 5 28.96 -11.11 -86.46
N ALA A 6 28.21 -10.27 -87.19
CA ALA A 6 27.15 -9.41 -86.66
C ALA A 6 26.14 -10.16 -85.76
N LYS A 7 25.90 -11.45 -86.04
CA LYS A 7 25.03 -12.32 -85.23
C LYS A 7 25.54 -12.49 -83.79
N LYS A 8 26.85 -12.59 -83.57
CA LYS A 8 27.45 -12.74 -82.24
C LYS A 8 27.33 -11.45 -81.40
N LYS A 9 27.41 -10.27 -82.02
CA LYS A 9 27.25 -8.98 -81.33
C LYS A 9 25.83 -8.79 -80.80
N ILE A 10 24.82 -9.21 -81.57
CA ILE A 10 23.41 -9.17 -81.15
C ILE A 10 23.16 -10.10 -79.97
N TRP A 11 23.68 -11.33 -80.01
CA TRP A 11 23.56 -12.28 -78.90
C TRP A 11 24.25 -11.77 -77.62
N ILE A 12 25.44 -11.18 -77.72
CA ILE A 12 26.13 -10.60 -76.56
C ILE A 12 25.32 -9.44 -75.96
N SER A 13 24.81 -8.53 -76.81
CA SER A 13 23.96 -7.42 -76.36
C SER A 13 22.69 -7.90 -75.67
N LEU A 14 22.06 -8.95 -76.18
CA LEU A 14 20.85 -9.54 -75.61
C LEU A 14 21.14 -10.15 -74.23
N THR A 15 22.25 -10.88 -74.09
CA THR A 15 22.65 -11.47 -72.80
C THR A 15 22.98 -10.40 -71.76
N VAL A 16 23.69 -9.34 -72.15
CA VAL A 16 24.00 -8.21 -71.24
C VAL A 16 22.71 -7.51 -70.79
N PHE A 17 21.76 -7.30 -71.71
CA PHE A 17 20.47 -6.71 -71.38
C PHE A 17 19.66 -7.60 -70.42
N LEU A 18 19.63 -8.91 -70.65
CA LEU A 18 18.94 -9.87 -69.77
C LEU A 18 19.53 -9.84 -68.35
N ILE A 19 20.85 -9.83 -68.22
CA ILE A 19 21.54 -9.74 -66.93
C ILE A 19 21.21 -8.43 -66.23
N ALA A 20 21.19 -7.31 -66.96
CA ALA A 20 20.84 -6.00 -66.39
C ALA A 20 19.41 -6.00 -65.82
N VAL A 21 18.44 -6.60 -66.51
CA VAL A 21 17.06 -6.72 -66.02
C VAL A 21 16.96 -7.58 -64.75
N ILE A 22 17.70 -8.69 -64.68
CA ILE A 22 17.74 -9.56 -63.49
C ILE A 22 18.33 -8.81 -62.29
N VAL A 23 19.40 -8.06 -62.48
CA VAL A 23 20.01 -7.25 -61.40
C VAL A 23 19.05 -6.18 -60.91
N LEU A 24 18.37 -5.47 -61.83
CA LEU A 24 17.42 -4.41 -61.48
C LEU A 24 16.21 -4.96 -60.71
N THR A 25 15.64 -6.08 -61.16
CA THR A 25 14.51 -6.73 -60.48
C THR A 25 14.90 -7.28 -59.11
N SER A 26 16.09 -7.90 -58.98
CA SER A 26 16.61 -8.35 -57.69
C SER A 26 16.86 -7.19 -56.73
N PHE A 27 17.36 -6.05 -57.22
CA PHE A 27 17.57 -4.85 -56.41
C PHE A 27 16.25 -4.26 -55.92
N CYS A 28 15.23 -4.19 -56.77
CA CYS A 28 13.88 -3.78 -56.39
C CYS A 28 13.27 -4.68 -55.31
N PHE A 29 13.49 -6.00 -55.41
CA PHE A 29 12.98 -6.95 -54.41
C PHE A 29 13.63 -6.73 -53.03
N ILE A 30 14.95 -6.54 -52.97
CA ILE A 30 15.68 -6.24 -51.73
C ILE A 30 15.18 -4.94 -51.09
N LEU A 31 14.92 -3.90 -51.88
CA LEU A 31 14.38 -2.64 -51.38
C LEU A 31 12.97 -2.79 -50.81
N LEU A 32 12.10 -3.53 -51.48
CA LEU A 32 10.74 -3.80 -51.00
C LEU A 32 10.75 -4.56 -49.67
N GLU A 33 11.66 -5.52 -49.52
CA GLU A 33 11.79 -6.28 -48.27
C GLU A 33 12.26 -5.40 -47.11
N LYS A 34 13.24 -4.52 -47.35
CA LYS A 34 13.68 -3.54 -46.35
C LYS A 34 12.57 -2.57 -45.95
N VAL A 35 11.85 -2.01 -46.92
CA VAL A 35 10.71 -1.10 -46.64
C VAL A 35 9.63 -1.81 -45.83
N ARG A 36 9.37 -3.10 -46.11
CA ARG A 36 8.41 -3.89 -45.34
C ARG A 36 8.87 -4.11 -43.90
N GLN A 37 10.15 -4.45 -43.69
CA GLN A 37 10.72 -4.62 -42.35
C GLN A 37 10.72 -3.31 -41.56
N ASP A 38 11.11 -2.20 -42.19
CA ASP A 38 11.08 -0.87 -41.56
C ASP A 38 9.64 -0.45 -41.20
N GLY A 39 8.67 -0.73 -42.08
CA GLY A 39 7.26 -0.50 -41.80
C GLY A 39 6.74 -1.30 -40.59
N GLN A 40 7.10 -2.59 -40.49
CA GLN A 40 6.71 -3.43 -39.37
C GLN A 40 7.36 -2.97 -38.05
N THR A 41 8.64 -2.64 -38.07
CA THR A 41 9.33 -2.13 -36.86
C THR A 41 8.78 -0.77 -36.42
N MET A 42 8.39 0.10 -37.35
CA MET A 42 7.76 1.38 -37.05
C MET A 42 6.39 1.20 -36.38
N VAL A 43 5.57 0.26 -36.86
CA VAL A 43 4.27 -0.06 -36.24
C VAL A 43 4.46 -0.60 -34.83
N LEU A 44 5.41 -1.51 -34.62
CA LEU A 44 5.72 -2.06 -33.29
C LEU A 44 6.18 -0.96 -32.32
N LYS A 45 7.09 -0.08 -32.76
CA LYS A 45 7.55 1.06 -31.93
C LYS A 45 6.42 2.02 -31.60
N LYS A 46 5.47 2.24 -32.52
CA LYS A 46 4.30 3.07 -32.25
C LYS A 46 3.40 2.45 -31.19
N GLN A 47 3.12 1.16 -31.30
CA GLN A 47 2.33 0.43 -30.29
C GLN A 47 3.00 0.43 -28.92
N GLU A 48 4.33 0.24 -28.88
CA GLU A 48 5.10 0.31 -27.64
C GLU A 48 5.05 1.71 -27.00
N ALA A 49 5.15 2.76 -27.80
CA ALA A 49 5.02 4.14 -27.33
C ALA A 49 3.59 4.45 -26.82
N GLU A 50 2.55 3.97 -27.49
CA GLU A 50 1.16 4.11 -27.04
C GLU A 50 0.93 3.39 -25.70
N ASN A 51 1.44 2.16 -25.56
CA ASN A 51 1.37 1.41 -24.31
C ASN A 51 2.15 2.09 -23.18
N PHE A 52 3.35 2.59 -23.47
CA PHE A 52 4.15 3.34 -22.51
C PHE A 52 3.40 4.60 -22.05
N PHE A 53 2.79 5.34 -22.97
CA PHE A 53 2.03 6.55 -22.63
C PHE A 53 0.77 6.22 -21.80
N ALA A 54 0.07 5.14 -22.11
CA ALA A 54 -1.06 4.66 -21.31
C ALA A 54 -0.63 4.29 -19.88
N ASN A 55 0.46 3.53 -19.75
CA ASN A 55 1.02 3.16 -18.45
C ASN A 55 1.48 4.38 -17.65
N TRP A 56 2.17 5.32 -18.29
CA TRP A 56 2.57 6.59 -17.68
C TRP A 56 1.36 7.36 -17.14
N LYS A 57 0.28 7.46 -17.93
CA LYS A 57 -0.94 8.15 -17.52
C LYS A 57 -1.59 7.49 -16.29
N ASN A 58 -1.60 6.16 -16.23
CA ASN A 58 -2.11 5.41 -15.08
C ASN A 58 -1.26 5.63 -13.82
N ILE A 59 0.07 5.64 -13.95
CA ILE A 59 0.97 5.93 -12.83
C ILE A 59 0.75 7.36 -12.34
N GLU A 60 0.59 8.33 -13.24
CA GLU A 60 0.35 9.72 -12.87
C GLU A 60 -1.01 9.93 -12.19
N SER A 61 -2.06 9.22 -12.60
CA SER A 61 -3.33 9.24 -11.86
C SER A 61 -3.19 8.64 -10.48
N LEU A 62 -2.53 7.48 -10.36
CA LEU A 62 -2.26 6.86 -9.06
C LEU A 62 -1.46 7.78 -8.13
N ARG A 63 -0.46 8.49 -8.66
CA ARG A 63 0.32 9.47 -7.90
C ARG A 63 -0.57 10.59 -7.36
N LYS A 64 -1.49 11.12 -8.19
CA LYS A 64 -2.42 12.17 -7.77
C LYS A 64 -3.42 11.66 -6.73
N ASP A 65 -3.96 10.45 -6.92
CA ASP A 65 -4.89 9.85 -5.98
C ASP A 65 -4.22 9.57 -4.64
N TYR A 66 -2.96 9.11 -4.65
CA TYR A 66 -2.15 8.95 -3.45
C TYR A 66 -1.91 10.29 -2.75
N GLU A 67 -1.49 11.32 -3.47
CA GLU A 67 -1.22 12.65 -2.88
C GLU A 67 -2.49 13.25 -2.27
N ASN A 68 -3.63 13.14 -2.96
CA ASN A 68 -4.92 13.60 -2.46
C ASN A 68 -5.35 12.83 -1.20
N SER A 69 -5.21 11.51 -1.21
CA SER A 69 -5.53 10.66 -0.05
C SER A 69 -4.61 10.99 1.13
N PHE A 70 -3.30 11.07 0.89
CA PHE A 70 -2.30 11.41 1.91
C PHE A 70 -2.54 12.79 2.53
N GLN A 71 -2.87 13.81 1.71
CA GLN A 71 -3.23 15.12 2.23
C GLN A 71 -4.53 15.12 3.04
N THR A 72 -5.48 14.24 2.69
CA THR A 72 -6.71 14.06 3.46
C THR A 72 -6.40 13.44 4.82
N PHE A 73 -5.63 12.34 4.86
CA PHE A 73 -5.15 11.74 6.11
C PHE A 73 -4.35 12.72 6.99
N ARG A 74 -3.58 13.63 6.40
CA ARG A 74 -2.78 14.62 7.16
C ARG A 74 -3.61 15.76 7.75
N LYS A 75 -4.77 16.06 7.15
CA LYS A 75 -5.71 17.12 7.56
C LYS A 75 -6.77 16.61 8.53
N GLU A 76 -7.06 15.31 8.51
CA GLU A 76 -7.92 14.65 9.48
C GLU A 76 -7.30 14.71 10.89
N PRO A 77 -8.07 15.08 11.94
CA PRO A 77 -7.61 15.12 13.33
C PRO A 77 -7.44 13.72 13.96
N SER A 78 -7.49 12.66 13.15
CA SER A 78 -7.47 11.26 13.59
C SER A 78 -6.11 10.80 14.12
N LEU A 79 -5.03 11.53 13.82
CA LEU A 79 -3.72 11.30 14.42
C LEU A 79 -3.60 12.05 15.75
N LEU A 80 -3.19 11.32 16.79
CA LEU A 80 -3.01 11.89 18.11
C LEU A 80 -1.88 12.92 18.15
N THR A 81 -2.19 14.08 18.71
CA THR A 81 -1.22 15.10 19.14
C THR A 81 -1.04 15.03 20.66
N GLU A 82 0.04 15.62 21.20
CA GLU A 82 0.25 15.67 22.66
C GLU A 82 -0.94 16.30 23.41
N GLU A 83 -1.57 17.31 22.82
CA GLU A 83 -2.75 17.98 23.37
C GLU A 83 -4.03 17.11 23.35
N THR A 84 -4.12 16.15 22.43
CA THR A 84 -5.31 15.30 22.25
C THR A 84 -5.16 13.91 22.88
N GLN A 85 -4.00 13.56 23.43
CA GLN A 85 -3.78 12.32 24.20
C GLN A 85 -4.77 12.13 25.32
N LEU A 86 -5.03 13.19 26.09
CA LEU A 86 -5.99 13.14 27.18
C LEU A 86 -7.42 12.94 26.65
N ASN A 87 -7.75 13.55 25.51
CA ASN A 87 -9.08 13.40 24.89
C ASN A 87 -9.32 11.98 24.39
N PHE A 88 -8.29 11.29 23.92
CA PHE A 88 -8.39 9.87 23.55
C PHE A 88 -8.61 8.99 24.77
N ILE A 89 -7.85 9.17 25.85
CA ILE A 89 -8.07 8.39 27.09
C ILE A 89 -9.48 8.66 27.63
N LYS A 90 -9.92 9.92 27.62
CA LYS A 90 -11.28 10.29 28.00
C LYS A 90 -12.33 9.62 27.12
N SER A 91 -12.11 9.51 25.80
CA SER A 91 -13.07 8.83 24.93
C SER A 91 -13.15 7.33 25.23
N LEU A 92 -12.04 6.68 25.61
CA LEU A 92 -12.07 5.29 26.09
C LEU A 92 -12.87 5.15 27.39
N GLU A 93 -12.71 6.10 28.32
CA GLU A 93 -13.49 6.15 29.57
C GLU A 93 -14.98 6.38 29.32
N ASP A 94 -15.33 7.28 28.42
CA ASP A 94 -16.71 7.54 28.03
C ASP A 94 -17.35 6.31 27.36
N ILE A 95 -16.60 5.60 26.49
CA ILE A 95 -17.05 4.33 25.89
C ILE A 95 -17.30 3.28 26.98
N ALA A 96 -16.37 3.10 27.91
CA ALA A 96 -16.52 2.15 29.02
C ALA A 96 -17.75 2.46 29.88
N ALA A 97 -17.98 3.74 30.19
CA ALA A 97 -19.15 4.18 30.94
C ALA A 97 -20.45 3.92 30.15
N GLN A 98 -20.46 4.20 28.84
CA GLN A 98 -21.63 4.00 27.98
C GLN A 98 -21.99 2.51 27.83
N THR A 99 -21.00 1.63 27.72
CA THR A 99 -21.22 0.19 27.51
C THR A 99 -21.31 -0.60 28.81
N GLY A 100 -21.16 0.05 29.97
CA GLY A 100 -21.18 -0.61 31.27
C GLY A 100 -20.02 -1.58 31.48
N VAL A 101 -18.87 -1.28 30.86
CA VAL A 101 -17.65 -2.09 30.96
C VAL A 101 -16.72 -1.45 31.98
N ARG A 102 -16.14 -2.25 32.87
CA ARG A 102 -15.08 -1.77 33.77
C ARG A 102 -13.76 -1.87 33.05
N GLN A 103 -12.93 -0.83 33.12
CA GLN A 103 -11.66 -0.81 32.42
C GLN A 103 -10.50 -0.37 33.31
N ASN A 104 -9.31 -0.83 32.96
CA ASN A 104 -8.03 -0.32 33.45
C ASN A 104 -7.11 -0.10 32.26
N ILE A 105 -6.63 1.13 32.09
CA ILE A 105 -5.77 1.52 30.98
C ILE A 105 -4.33 1.63 31.49
N GLN A 106 -3.42 0.87 30.90
CA GLN A 106 -1.98 0.97 31.12
C GLN A 106 -1.31 1.49 29.87
N ILE A 107 -0.62 2.61 29.98
CA ILE A 107 0.21 3.12 28.88
C ILE A 107 1.49 2.28 28.86
N LEU A 108 1.68 1.50 27.80
CA LEU A 108 2.94 0.81 27.55
C LEU A 108 3.89 1.90 27.05
N GLY A 109 4.81 2.32 27.93
CA GLY A 109 5.68 3.47 27.68
C GLY A 109 6.29 3.45 26.28
N LYS A 110 6.48 4.64 25.69
CA LYS A 110 7.28 4.80 24.47
C LYS A 110 8.55 3.99 24.68
N LYS A 111 8.83 3.06 23.77
CA LYS A 111 10.06 2.28 23.82
C LYS A 111 11.15 3.32 23.64
N THR A 112 11.70 3.83 24.74
CA THR A 112 12.87 4.69 24.74
C THR A 112 13.96 3.80 24.19
N VAL A 113 14.13 3.84 22.87
CA VAL A 113 15.34 3.35 22.25
C VAL A 113 16.44 4.06 23.02
N PRO A 114 17.31 3.33 23.77
CA PRO A 114 18.39 3.98 24.46
C PRO A 114 19.10 4.82 23.40
N ALA A 115 19.30 6.10 23.70
CA ALA A 115 20.00 7.02 22.82
C ALA A 115 21.40 6.46 22.54
N SER A 116 21.48 5.55 21.56
CA SER A 116 22.72 5.08 21.00
C SER A 116 23.16 6.24 20.12
N ALA A 117 23.86 7.16 20.77
CA ALA A 117 24.74 8.11 20.15
C ALA A 117 25.59 7.35 19.13
N LYS A 118 25.21 7.41 17.85
CA LYS A 118 26.04 7.26 16.64
C LYS A 118 25.15 7.10 15.42
N THR A 119 24.71 8.24 14.90
CA THR A 119 24.32 8.59 13.52
C THR A 119 23.19 9.59 13.64
N GLY A 120 23.38 10.79 13.07
CA GLY A 120 22.46 11.94 13.20
C GLY A 120 21.13 11.76 12.47
N GLN A 121 20.39 10.69 12.78
CA GLN A 121 18.99 10.55 12.39
C GLN A 121 18.12 11.13 13.51
N PRO A 122 17.22 12.09 13.21
CA PRO A 122 16.29 12.59 14.20
C PRO A 122 15.41 11.44 14.72
N ALA A 123 15.15 11.44 16.03
CA ALA A 123 14.19 10.52 16.65
C ALA A 123 12.89 10.51 15.84
N LYS A 124 12.44 9.33 15.43
CA LYS A 124 11.22 9.17 14.62
C LYS A 124 10.04 9.76 15.40
N LYS A 125 9.44 10.83 14.87
CA LYS A 125 8.27 11.49 15.45
C LYS A 125 6.98 10.66 15.37
N ASP A 126 7.02 9.54 14.65
CA ASP A 126 5.83 8.78 14.25
C ASP A 126 5.64 7.46 15.04
N GLU A 127 6.19 7.34 16.25
CA GLU A 127 5.96 6.14 17.06
C GLU A 127 4.55 6.15 17.68
N PRO A 128 3.74 5.08 17.48
CA PRO A 128 2.40 5.01 18.02
C PRO A 128 2.42 4.91 19.55
N LEU A 129 1.37 5.47 20.18
CA LEU A 129 1.09 5.26 21.60
C LEU A 129 0.50 3.88 21.80
N ASN A 130 1.20 3.02 22.54
CA ASN A 130 0.75 1.67 22.82
C ASN A 130 0.06 1.65 24.19
N LEU A 131 -1.15 1.11 24.24
CA LEU A 131 -1.94 0.96 25.46
C LEU A 131 -2.31 -0.50 25.64
N LYS A 132 -2.30 -0.95 26.89
CA LYS A 132 -2.90 -2.20 27.33
C LYS A 132 -4.16 -1.88 28.10
N ILE A 133 -5.31 -2.26 27.58
CA ILE A 133 -6.61 -2.02 28.18
C ILE A 133 -7.13 -3.35 28.72
N SER A 134 -7.31 -3.46 30.03
CA SER A 134 -7.95 -4.61 30.66
C SER A 134 -9.41 -4.27 30.93
N LEU A 135 -10.34 -5.14 30.53
CA LEU A 135 -11.77 -4.94 30.54
C LEU A 135 -12.46 -6.07 31.31
N TRP A 136 -13.43 -5.74 32.15
CA TRP A 136 -14.22 -6.70 32.91
C TRP A 136 -15.71 -6.43 32.72
N SER A 137 -16.41 -7.37 32.11
CA SER A 137 -17.85 -7.26 31.82
C SER A 137 -18.42 -8.58 31.30
N GLY A 138 -19.74 -8.66 31.13
CA GLY A 138 -20.37 -9.68 30.29
C GLY A 138 -19.97 -9.55 28.82
N PHE A 139 -19.97 -10.67 28.10
CA PHE A 139 -19.51 -10.74 26.70
C PHE A 139 -20.24 -9.77 25.76
N GLU A 140 -21.53 -9.56 25.96
CA GLU A 140 -22.32 -8.62 25.14
C GLU A 140 -21.83 -7.16 25.27
N ASN A 141 -21.56 -6.72 26.50
CA ASN A 141 -21.09 -5.36 26.77
C ASN A 141 -19.67 -5.15 26.22
N PHE A 142 -18.82 -6.18 26.29
CA PHE A 142 -17.52 -6.17 25.64
C PHE A 142 -17.61 -6.01 24.12
N LEU A 143 -18.53 -6.73 23.45
CA LEU A 143 -18.73 -6.56 22.00
C LEU A 143 -19.19 -5.14 21.66
N ARG A 144 -20.11 -4.57 22.45
CA ARG A 144 -20.54 -3.18 22.28
C ARG A 144 -19.38 -2.20 22.46
N TYR A 145 -18.49 -2.47 23.43
CA TYR A 145 -17.28 -1.66 23.63
C TYR A 145 -16.37 -1.69 22.39
N LEU A 146 -16.13 -2.87 21.79
CA LEU A 146 -15.33 -2.98 20.57
C LEU A 146 -15.94 -2.20 19.41
N ILE A 147 -17.26 -2.26 19.23
CA ILE A 147 -17.97 -1.51 18.18
C ILE A 147 -17.80 0.00 18.38
N CYS A 148 -17.93 0.48 19.62
CA CYS A 148 -17.71 1.90 19.92
C CYS A 148 -16.25 2.32 19.75
N LEU A 149 -15.30 1.43 20.08
CA LEU A 149 -13.87 1.65 19.93
C LEU A 149 -13.44 1.75 18.46
N GLU A 150 -14.06 0.96 17.57
CA GLU A 150 -13.83 1.00 16.12
C GLU A 150 -14.40 2.26 15.47
N ASN A 151 -15.50 2.79 16.00
CA ASN A 151 -16.12 4.04 15.54
C ASN A 151 -15.51 5.31 16.19
N ASN A 152 -14.42 5.16 16.93
CA ASN A 152 -13.77 6.28 17.60
C ASN A 152 -13.08 7.19 16.57
N PRO A 153 -13.15 8.52 16.67
CA PRO A 153 -12.51 9.45 15.73
C PRO A 153 -10.97 9.35 15.65
N PHE A 154 -10.31 8.63 16.55
CA PHE A 154 -8.86 8.46 16.55
C PHE A 154 -8.45 7.19 15.82
N TYR A 155 -7.35 7.24 15.06
CA TYR A 155 -6.83 6.10 14.31
C TYR A 155 -6.11 5.13 15.25
N ASN A 156 -6.83 4.11 15.69
CA ASN A 156 -6.40 3.06 16.59
C ASN A 156 -6.34 1.70 15.89
N ASP A 157 -5.35 0.89 16.27
CA ASP A 157 -5.17 -0.49 15.83
C ASP A 157 -5.24 -1.41 17.04
N VAL A 158 -6.14 -2.39 17.02
CA VAL A 158 -6.30 -3.39 18.08
C VAL A 158 -5.51 -4.65 17.69
N ALA A 159 -4.26 -4.73 18.16
CA ALA A 159 -3.31 -5.74 17.72
C ALA A 159 -3.51 -7.11 18.38
N LEU A 160 -4.03 -7.14 19.62
CA LEU A 160 -4.23 -8.37 20.37
C LEU A 160 -5.50 -8.25 21.23
N ILE A 161 -6.29 -9.33 21.22
CA ILE A 161 -7.45 -9.50 22.08
C ILE A 161 -7.31 -10.86 22.78
N GLU A 162 -7.09 -10.84 24.09
CA GLU A 162 -7.12 -12.04 24.93
C GLU A 162 -8.41 -12.03 25.73
N ILE A 163 -9.21 -13.09 25.67
CA ILE A 163 -10.48 -13.19 26.40
C ILE A 163 -10.42 -14.42 27.29
N ASN A 164 -10.59 -14.21 28.59
CA ASN A 164 -10.65 -15.27 29.58
C ASN A 164 -12.01 -15.22 30.28
N ARG A 165 -12.65 -16.38 30.44
CA ARG A 165 -13.84 -16.49 31.28
C ARG A 165 -13.45 -16.25 32.73
N MET A 166 -14.27 -15.48 33.45
CA MET A 166 -14.12 -15.30 34.88
C MET A 166 -14.90 -16.41 35.58
N ASP A 167 -14.20 -17.19 36.40
CA ASP A 167 -14.83 -18.20 37.25
C ASP A 167 -15.46 -17.53 38.47
N GLU A 168 -16.58 -18.08 38.97
CA GLU A 168 -17.42 -17.54 40.05
C GLU A 168 -16.66 -17.25 41.37
N ALA A 169 -15.43 -17.74 41.52
CA ALA A 169 -14.59 -17.57 42.71
C ALA A 169 -13.52 -16.46 42.59
N GLY A 170 -13.42 -15.77 41.45
CA GLY A 170 -12.39 -14.77 41.20
C GLY A 170 -12.77 -13.36 41.65
N THR A 171 -12.65 -13.04 42.94
CA THR A 171 -12.53 -11.62 43.34
C THR A 171 -11.21 -11.09 42.79
N ILE A 172 -11.28 -10.33 41.70
CA ILE A 172 -10.12 -9.56 41.25
C ILE A 172 -10.03 -8.33 42.15
N ASP A 173 -9.04 -8.33 43.03
CA ASP A 173 -8.70 -7.19 43.89
C ASP A 173 -7.94 -6.13 43.07
N LEU A 174 -8.65 -5.47 42.16
CA LEU A 174 -8.22 -4.20 41.60
C LEU A 174 -8.44 -3.17 42.69
N LYS A 175 -7.37 -2.48 43.12
CA LYS A 175 -7.34 -1.56 44.28
C LYS A 175 -8.48 -0.53 44.38
N ASP A 176 -9.28 -0.33 43.34
CA ASP A 176 -10.41 0.60 43.28
C ASP A 176 -11.72 -0.01 42.74
N ILE A 177 -11.80 -1.33 42.52
CA ILE A 177 -12.95 -1.99 41.88
C ILE A 177 -13.36 -3.24 42.66
N SER A 178 -14.00 -3.05 43.82
CA SER A 178 -14.67 -4.12 44.55
C SER A 178 -16.03 -4.41 43.91
N ALA A 179 -16.10 -5.42 43.05
CA ALA A 179 -17.38 -5.87 42.51
C ALA A 179 -17.50 -7.38 42.40
N SER A 180 -18.71 -7.82 42.71
CA SER A 180 -19.17 -9.17 42.45
C SER A 180 -19.41 -9.32 40.94
N PHE A 181 -18.65 -10.20 40.31
CA PHE A 181 -18.84 -10.60 38.91
C PHE A 181 -19.88 -11.73 38.83
N GLY A 182 -20.68 -11.73 37.78
CA GLY A 182 -21.69 -12.74 37.52
C GLY A 182 -21.13 -13.98 36.84
N ALA A 183 -21.85 -15.09 36.95
CA ALA A 183 -21.55 -16.30 36.19
C ALA A 183 -21.64 -16.01 34.68
N GLY A 184 -20.50 -16.07 33.98
CA GLY A 184 -20.42 -15.78 32.54
C GLY A 184 -19.76 -14.45 32.18
N ASP A 185 -19.28 -13.68 33.17
CA ASP A 185 -18.44 -12.51 32.92
C ASP A 185 -17.07 -12.92 32.34
N ILE A 186 -16.47 -12.00 31.58
CA ILE A 186 -15.18 -12.16 30.94
C ILE A 186 -14.19 -11.08 31.38
N ASN A 187 -12.92 -11.47 31.39
CA ASN A 187 -11.78 -10.57 31.45
C ASN A 187 -11.15 -10.52 30.05
N ALA A 188 -11.22 -9.37 29.40
CA ALA A 188 -10.61 -9.13 28.11
C ALA A 188 -9.41 -8.20 28.24
N VAL A 189 -8.31 -8.52 27.55
CA VAL A 189 -7.12 -7.68 27.48
C VAL A 189 -6.91 -7.28 26.02
N LEU A 190 -6.90 -5.98 25.77
CA LEU A 190 -6.69 -5.37 24.46
C LEU A 190 -5.32 -4.69 24.44
N ASN A 191 -4.54 -4.94 23.39
CA ASN A 191 -3.39 -4.10 23.06
C ASN A 191 -3.80 -3.16 21.92
N VAL A 192 -3.87 -1.86 22.22
CA VAL A 192 -4.30 -0.82 21.29
C VAL A 192 -3.14 0.10 20.97
N SER A 193 -2.82 0.25 19.70
CA SER A 193 -1.81 1.19 19.21
C SER A 193 -2.51 2.38 18.57
N VAL A 194 -2.14 3.60 18.93
CA VAL A 194 -2.78 4.80 18.37
C VAL A 194 -1.72 5.70 17.77
N TYR A 195 -1.91 6.06 16.51
CA TYR A 195 -0.88 6.72 15.72
C TYR A 195 -0.77 8.20 16.06
N GLN A 196 0.47 8.69 16.16
CA GLN A 196 0.79 10.06 16.54
C GLN A 196 1.32 10.86 15.34
N LYS A 197 1.27 12.20 15.43
CA LYS A 197 1.79 13.16 14.43
C LYS A 197 2.89 14.06 15.01
#